data_AF-A0A256G3E5-F1
#
_entry.id   AF-A0A256G3E5-F1
#
_cell.length_a   1.000
_cell.length_b   1.000
_cell.length_c   1.000
_cell.angle_alpha   90.00
_cell.angle_beta   90.00
_cell.angle_gamma   90.00
#
_symmetry.space_group_name_H-M   'P 1'
#
loop_
_entity.id
_entity.type
_entity.pdbx_description
1 polymer ?
#
loop_
_entity_poly.entity_id
_entity_poly.type
_entity_poly.pdbx_seq_one_letter_code
_entity_poly.pdbx_strand_id
1 'polypeptide(L)' 'MEKLPVIDDWPDEVPISEAEIQVFERWFADVFDEMFGSLDLPAGLKYLSRDDNDKP' A
#
# COMPACT_ATOMS: atom_id res chain seq x y z
N MET A 1 38.31 8.07 15.56
CA MET A 1 37.17 7.27 15.06
C MET A 1 37.00 7.62 13.61
N GLU A 2 37.17 6.66 12.70
CA GLU A 2 36.83 6.86 11.30
C GLU A 2 35.30 6.89 11.17
N LYS A 3 34.77 8.00 10.65
CA LYS A 3 33.33 8.18 10.44
C LYS A 3 32.99 7.52 9.10
N LEU A 4 32.29 6.39 9.14
CA LEU A 4 31.74 5.79 7.92
C LEU A 4 30.82 6.82 7.26
N PRO A 5 31.00 7.13 5.97
CA PRO A 5 30.10 8.03 5.27
C PRO A 5 28.72 7.38 5.21
N VAL A 6 27.70 8.12 5.63
CA VAL A 6 26.31 7.76 5.35
C VAL A 6 26.09 8.13 3.89
N ILE A 7 25.87 7.12 3.05
CA ILE A 7 25.62 7.29 1.63
C ILE A 7 24.17 6.92 1.39
N ASP A 8 23.43 7.83 0.76
CA ASP A 8 22.08 7.53 0.29
C ASP A 8 22.21 6.80 -1.05
N ASP A 9 22.29 5.47 -0.96
CA ASP A 9 22.40 4.55 -2.10
C ASP A 9 21.04 3.89 -2.38
N TRP A 10 19.96 4.64 -2.15
CA TRP A 10 18.62 4.19 -2.47
C TRP A 10 18.45 4.18 -3.99
N PRO A 11 17.74 3.17 -4.55
CA PRO A 11 17.45 3.15 -5.97
C PRO A 11 16.58 4.33 -6.37
N ASP A 12 16.60 4.67 -7.65
CA ASP A 12 15.68 5.65 -8.21
C ASP A 12 14.23 5.28 -7.90
N GLU A 13 13.41 6.29 -7.62
CA GLU A 13 11.98 6.10 -7.39
C GLU A 13 11.34 5.42 -8.61
N VAL A 14 10.74 4.25 -8.38
CA VAL A 14 10.03 3.52 -9.42
C VAL A 14 8.57 3.98 -9.39
N PRO A 15 8.04 4.56 -10.49
CA PRO A 15 6.66 5.01 -10.52
C PRO A 15 5.72 3.82 -10.47
N ILE A 16 4.81 3.82 -9.50
CA ILE A 16 3.77 2.81 -9.33
C ILE A 16 2.49 3.32 -9.99
N SER A 17 1.84 2.48 -10.80
CA SER A 17 0.58 2.81 -11.45
C SER A 17 -0.62 2.63 -10.51
N GLU A 18 -1.70 3.34 -10.82
CA GLU A 18 -2.97 3.23 -10.08
C GLU A 18 -3.52 1.79 -10.07
N ALA A 19 -3.33 1.05 -11.16
CA ALA A 19 -3.76 -0.35 -11.27
C ALA A 19 -2.95 -1.27 -10.32
N GLU A 20 -1.65 -1.02 -10.17
CA GLU A 20 -0.81 -1.79 -9.25
C GLU A 20 -1.16 -1.50 -7.79
N ILE A 21 -1.46 -0.23 -7.46
CA ILE A 21 -1.95 0.16 -6.13
C ILE A 21 -3.24 -0.61 -5.82
N GLN A 22 -4.21 -0.63 -6.73
CA GLN A 22 -5.46 -1.35 -6.52
C GLN A 22 -5.26 -2.85 -6.31
N VAL A 23 -4.36 -3.49 -7.06
CA VAL A 23 -4.03 -4.90 -6.85
C VAL A 23 -3.41 -5.10 -5.47
N PHE A 24 -2.47 -4.26 -5.08
CA PHE A 24 -1.80 -4.36 -3.78
C PHE A 24 -2.77 -4.18 -2.61
N GLU A 25 -3.56 -3.11 -2.64
CA GLU A 25 -4.56 -2.81 -1.62
C GLU A 25 -5.56 -3.95 -1.50
N ARG A 26 -6.00 -4.54 -2.61
CA ARG A 26 -6.93 -5.67 -2.58
C ARG A 26 -6.37 -6.91 -1.89
N TRP A 27 -5.08 -7.21 -2.04
CA TRP A 27 -4.48 -8.38 -1.37
C TRP A 27 -4.21 -8.17 0.13
N PHE A 28 -4.06 -6.91 0.56
CA PHE A 28 -3.66 -6.57 1.93
C PHE A 28 -4.72 -5.79 2.71
N ALA A 29 -5.87 -5.46 2.11
CA ALA A 29 -6.89 -4.62 2.73
C ALA A 29 -7.38 -5.21 4.06
N ASP A 30 -7.58 -6.52 4.12
CA ASP A 30 -8.03 -7.22 5.34
C ASP A 30 -6.96 -7.20 6.44
N VAL A 31 -5.69 -7.39 6.08
CA VAL A 31 -4.55 -7.26 7.00
C VAL A 31 -4.46 -5.84 7.54
N PHE A 32 -4.65 -4.82 6.70
CA PHE A 32 -4.60 -3.43 7.13
C PHE A 32 -5.78 -3.03 7.99
N ASP A 33 -6.99 -3.48 7.67
CA ASP A 33 -8.17 -3.27 8.51
C ASP A 33 -7.99 -3.93 9.89
N GLU A 34 -7.33 -5.10 9.98
CA GLU A 34 -7.00 -5.74 11.26
C GLU A 34 -5.93 -4.95 12.04
N MET A 35 -4.87 -4.49 11.37
CA MET A 35 -3.75 -3.80 12.01
C MET A 35 -4.06 -2.37 12.43
N PHE A 36 -4.88 -1.66 11.66
CA PHE A 36 -5.11 -0.22 11.81
C PHE A 36 -6.57 0.14 12.12
N GLY A 37 -7.48 -0.84 12.06
CA GLY A 37 -8.91 -0.62 12.15
C GLY A 37 -9.50 -0.15 10.82
N SER A 38 -10.82 -0.27 10.68
CA SER A 38 -11.54 0.17 9.50
C SER A 38 -11.41 1.68 9.31
N LEU A 39 -10.95 2.12 8.14
CA LEU A 39 -10.85 3.53 7.79
C LEU A 39 -12.24 4.14 7.56
N ASP A 40 -12.45 5.36 8.05
CA ASP A 40 -13.57 6.20 7.62
C ASP A 40 -13.17 6.85 6.28
N LEU A 41 -13.44 6.13 5.19
CA LEU A 41 -12.95 6.51 3.86
C LEU A 41 -13.60 7.82 3.38
N PRO A 42 -12.82 8.78 2.87
CA PRO A 42 -13.38 9.98 2.25
C PRO A 42 -14.23 9.63 1.02
N ALA A 43 -15.23 10.48 0.76
CA ALA A 43 -16.18 10.27 -0.34
C ALA A 43 -15.46 10.07 -1.68
N GLY A 44 -15.69 8.90 -2.30
CA GLY A 44 -15.10 8.53 -3.59
C GLY A 44 -14.11 7.36 -3.53
N LEU A 45 -13.59 7.02 -2.34
CA LEU A 45 -12.84 5.77 -2.15
C LEU A 45 -13.82 4.62 -1.93
N LYS A 46 -13.70 3.59 -2.77
CA LYS A 46 -14.52 2.38 -2.66
C LYS A 46 -13.90 1.47 -1.61
N TYR A 47 -14.69 1.10 -0.60
CA TYR A 47 -14.30 0.04 0.33
C TYR A 47 -14.17 -1.27 -0.46
N LEU A 48 -12.94 -1.79 -0.57
CA LEU A 48 -12.69 -3.10 -1.16
C LEU A 48 -13.10 -4.13 -0.10
N SER A 49 -14.32 -4.66 -0.21
CA SER A 49 -14.75 -5.71 0.71
C SER A 49 -13.98 -7.00 0.45
N ARG A 50 -14.00 -7.93 1.39
CA ARG A 50 -13.46 -9.29 1.19
C ARG A 50 -13.97 -9.96 -0.10
N ASP A 51 -15.21 -9.67 -0.51
CA ASP A 51 -15.77 -10.21 -1.75
C ASP A 51 -15.19 -9.55 -3.01
N ASP A 52 -14.70 -8.31 -2.89
CA ASP A 52 -13.94 -7.66 -3.97
C ASP A 52 -12.58 -8.35 -4.14
N ASN A 53 -12.02 -9.02 -3.12
CA ASN A 53 -10.75 -9.76 -3.19
C ASN A 53 -10.79 -11.02 -4.06
N ASP A 54 -11.98 -11.52 -4.40
CA ASP A 54 -12.17 -12.73 -5.22
C ASP A 54 -12.58 -12.44 -6.68
N LYS A 55 -12.78 -11.18 -7.07
CA LYS A 55 -13.18 -10.79 -8.45
C LYS A 55 -12.01 -10.90 -9.46
N PRO A 56 -12.15 -11.52 -10.63
CA PRO A 56 -11.02 -11.63 -11.56
C PRO A 56 -10.39 -10.27 -11.94
#